data_AF-A0A817S9F6-F1
#
_entry.id   AF-A0A817S9F6-F1
#
_cell.length_a   1.000
_cell.length_b   1.000
_cell.length_c   1.000
_cell.angle_alpha   90.00
_cell.angle_beta   90.00
_cell.angle_gamma   90.00
#
_symmetry.space_group_name_H-M   'P 1'
#
loop_
_entity.id
_entity.type
_entity.pdbx_description
1 polymer ?
#
loop_
_entity_poly.entity_id
_entity_poly.type
_entity_poly.pdbx_seq_one_letter_code
_entity_poly.pdbx_strand_id
1 'polypeptide(L)'
;NIFACAAILENCSYINGSPQNTLVPGIIELAAKHNVFIGGDDFKSGQTKLKSVLADFLVSAGLKLQSIVSYNHLGNNDGKNLSAPQQFRSKEISKSNVVDDMVGANHLLYNKQRNEHPDHVVVIKYVPFVKVRSGLNQTSDEILQSIAANEEEISPSNIFACAAILENCSYINGSPQNTLVPGIIELAAKHNVFIGG
;
A
#
# COMPACT_ATOMS: atom_id res chain seq x y z
N ASN A 1 12.95 -7.04 10.12
CA ASN A 1 13.12 -8.26 10.93
C ASN A 1 13.14 -8.00 12.43
N ILE A 2 13.97 -7.08 12.96
CA ILE A 2 14.02 -6.79 14.42
C ILE A 2 12.63 -6.44 14.99
N PHE A 3 11.90 -5.52 14.35
CA PHE A 3 10.54 -5.15 14.78
C PHE A 3 9.54 -6.32 14.73
N ALA A 4 9.63 -7.20 13.73
CA ALA A 4 8.77 -8.37 13.63
C ALA A 4 9.07 -9.37 14.76
N CYS A 5 10.35 -9.65 15.05
CA CYS A 5 10.74 -10.47 16.19
C CYS A 5 10.24 -9.89 17.51
N ALA A 6 10.45 -8.59 17.74
CA ALA A 6 10.04 -7.91 18.97
C ALA A 6 8.51 -7.99 19.16
N ALA A 7 7.73 -7.68 18.11
CA ALA A 7 6.28 -7.78 18.17
C ALA A 7 5.83 -9.21 18.54
N ILE A 8 6.39 -10.23 17.90
CA ILE A 8 6.05 -11.63 18.18
C ILE A 8 6.42 -12.03 19.62
N LEU A 9 7.60 -11.64 20.11
CA LEU A 9 8.05 -11.95 21.47
C LEU A 9 7.20 -11.26 22.55
N GLU A 10 6.63 -10.09 22.24
CA GLU A 10 5.69 -9.35 23.09
C GLU A 10 4.22 -9.77 22.87
N ASN A 11 3.96 -10.90 22.20
CA ASN A 11 2.62 -11.38 21.85
C ASN A 11 1.74 -10.37 21.06
N CYS A 12 2.36 -9.47 20.32
CA CYS A 12 1.70 -8.47 19.48
C CYS A 12 1.67 -8.91 18.02
N SER A 13 0.51 -8.79 17.38
CA SER A 13 0.39 -9.06 15.94
C SER A 13 1.25 -8.09 15.12
N TYR A 14 1.87 -8.59 14.04
CA TYR A 14 2.75 -7.78 13.19
C TYR A 14 2.24 -7.73 11.75
N ILE A 15 2.12 -6.53 11.18
CA ILE A 15 1.70 -6.34 9.79
C ILE A 15 2.80 -5.61 9.03
N ASN A 16 3.28 -6.21 7.93
CA ASN A 16 4.21 -5.60 7.00
C ASN A 16 3.46 -4.95 5.83
N GLY A 17 3.26 -3.63 5.95
CA GLY A 17 2.62 -2.83 4.90
C GLY A 17 3.50 -2.49 3.70
N SER A 18 4.79 -2.81 3.76
CA SER A 18 5.81 -2.39 2.79
C SER A 18 6.38 -3.59 2.02
N PRO A 19 7.05 -3.40 0.86
CA PRO A 19 7.39 -4.50 -0.05
C PRO A 19 8.62 -5.31 0.35
N GLN A 20 9.36 -4.91 1.39
CA GLN A 20 10.51 -5.69 1.84
C GLN A 20 10.07 -7.05 2.36
N ASN A 21 10.87 -8.08 2.12
CA ASN A 21 10.63 -9.45 2.56
C ASN A 21 10.92 -9.62 4.07
N THR A 22 10.08 -9.02 4.92
CA THR A 22 10.22 -9.11 6.38
C THR A 22 9.83 -10.49 6.89
N LEU A 23 8.85 -11.12 6.25
CA LEU A 23 8.23 -12.38 6.68
C LEU A 23 9.01 -13.60 6.17
N VAL A 24 10.32 -13.62 6.44
CA VAL A 24 11.19 -14.75 6.12
C VAL A 24 10.77 -16.02 6.89
N PRO A 25 11.12 -17.24 6.44
CA PRO A 25 10.68 -18.49 7.07
C PRO A 25 10.90 -18.56 8.60
N GLY A 26 12.01 -18.00 9.10
CA GLY A 26 12.27 -17.94 10.54
C GLY A 26 11.32 -17.03 11.33
N ILE A 27 10.81 -15.96 10.73
CA ILE A 27 9.79 -15.09 11.35
C ILE A 27 8.43 -15.80 11.38
N ILE A 28 8.09 -16.53 10.31
CA ILE A 28 6.87 -17.33 10.24
C ILE A 28 6.89 -18.43 11.30
N GLU A 29 8.01 -19.14 11.44
CA GLU A 29 8.19 -20.17 12.47
C GLU A 29 8.08 -19.57 13.89
N LEU A 30 8.70 -18.42 14.13
CA LEU A 30 8.62 -17.72 15.41
C LEU A 30 7.18 -17.32 15.74
N ALA A 31 6.45 -16.75 14.78
CA ALA A 31 5.04 -16.37 14.94
C ALA A 31 4.15 -17.58 15.28
N ALA A 32 4.38 -18.71 14.60
CA ALA A 32 3.66 -19.96 14.87
C ALA A 32 3.94 -20.51 16.28
N LYS A 33 5.21 -20.47 16.73
CA LYS A 33 5.59 -20.90 18.09
C LYS A 33 4.95 -20.05 19.19
N HIS A 34 4.79 -18.77 18.95
CA HIS A 34 4.20 -17.81 19.90
C HIS A 34 2.68 -17.64 19.72
N ASN A 35 2.07 -18.31 18.74
CA ASN A 35 0.66 -18.18 18.39
C ASN A 35 0.21 -16.73 18.13
N VAL A 36 1.03 -15.99 17.39
CA VAL A 36 0.83 -14.57 17.05
C VAL A 36 0.54 -14.41 15.56
N PHE A 37 -0.40 -13.53 15.20
CA PHE A 37 -0.69 -13.24 13.80
C PHE A 37 0.38 -12.37 13.15
N ILE A 38 0.74 -12.74 11.93
CA ILE A 38 1.57 -11.92 11.03
C ILE A 38 0.87 -11.77 9.68
N GLY A 39 1.02 -10.62 9.01
CA GLY A 39 0.41 -10.36 7.69
C GLY A 39 1.23 -9.39 6.83
N GLY A 40 1.14 -9.50 5.51
CA GLY A 40 1.98 -8.79 4.53
C GLY A 40 2.08 -9.57 3.21
N ASP A 41 2.93 -9.20 2.25
CA ASP A 41 3.82 -8.02 2.15
C ASP A 41 3.27 -7.02 1.12
N ASP A 42 3.52 -5.72 1.30
CA ASP A 42 3.04 -4.60 0.46
C ASP A 42 1.51 -4.43 0.43
N PHE A 43 1.02 -3.34 1.03
CA PHE A 43 -0.40 -3.06 0.97
C PHE A 43 -0.87 -2.75 -0.46
N LYS A 44 -1.92 -3.46 -0.90
CA LYS A 44 -2.49 -3.30 -2.24
C LYS A 44 -3.47 -2.13 -2.28
N SER A 45 -3.04 -0.99 -2.82
CA SER A 45 -3.85 0.22 -2.91
C SER A 45 -3.86 0.86 -4.30
N GLY A 46 -4.86 1.72 -4.52
CA GLY A 46 -5.00 2.58 -5.70
C GLY A 46 -4.83 1.83 -7.03
N GLN A 47 -3.71 2.12 -7.71
CA GLN A 47 -3.38 1.57 -9.02
C GLN A 47 -3.27 0.04 -9.03
N THR A 48 -2.62 -0.58 -8.05
CA THR A 48 -2.41 -2.03 -8.03
C THR A 48 -3.73 -2.78 -7.79
N LYS A 49 -4.63 -2.21 -6.98
CA LYS A 49 -5.97 -2.76 -6.73
C LYS A 49 -6.82 -2.72 -8.00
N LEU A 50 -6.90 -1.56 -8.66
CA LEU A 50 -7.64 -1.40 -9.91
C LEU A 50 -7.06 -2.30 -11.02
N LYS A 51 -5.72 -2.36 -11.13
CA LYS A 51 -5.04 -3.22 -12.11
C LYS A 51 -5.46 -4.67 -11.97
N SER A 52 -5.47 -5.23 -10.75
CA SER A 52 -5.89 -6.63 -10.57
C SER A 52 -7.33 -6.88 -10.99
N VAL A 53 -8.25 -5.95 -10.65
CA VAL A 53 -9.66 -6.11 -11.01
C VAL A 53 -9.85 -6.03 -12.52
N LEU A 54 -9.22 -5.04 -13.18
CA LEU A 54 -9.34 -4.87 -14.63
C LEU A 54 -8.66 -6.02 -15.38
N ALA A 55 -7.48 -6.45 -14.93
CA ALA A 55 -6.74 -7.53 -15.58
C ALA A 55 -7.53 -8.84 -15.54
N ASP A 56 -8.05 -9.18 -14.36
CA ASP A 56 -8.89 -10.35 -14.15
C ASP A 56 -10.19 -10.29 -14.97
N PHE A 57 -10.88 -9.15 -14.95
CA PHE A 57 -12.10 -8.92 -15.73
C PHE A 57 -11.86 -9.11 -17.23
N LEU A 58 -10.83 -8.48 -17.79
CA LEU A 58 -10.56 -8.51 -19.23
C LEU A 58 -10.21 -9.94 -19.70
N VAL A 59 -9.39 -10.66 -18.94
CA VAL A 59 -9.01 -12.04 -19.28
C VAL A 59 -10.15 -13.01 -19.09
N SER A 60 -10.98 -12.82 -18.07
CA SER A 60 -12.22 -13.57 -17.88
C SER A 60 -13.22 -13.34 -19.01
N ALA A 61 -13.22 -12.15 -19.62
CA ALA A 61 -14.01 -11.83 -20.82
C ALA A 61 -13.41 -12.37 -22.13
N GLY A 62 -12.29 -13.11 -22.07
CA GLY A 62 -11.62 -13.66 -23.25
C GLY A 62 -10.72 -12.69 -23.99
N LEU A 63 -10.41 -11.52 -23.41
CA LEU A 63 -9.54 -10.51 -24.02
C LEU A 63 -8.10 -10.73 -23.57
N LYS A 64 -7.20 -11.00 -24.53
CA LYS A 64 -5.77 -11.16 -24.25
C LYS A 64 -5.10 -9.80 -24.05
N LEU A 65 -4.62 -9.53 -22.84
CA LEU A 65 -3.78 -8.36 -22.58
C LEU A 65 -2.41 -8.56 -23.23
N GLN A 66 -1.99 -7.58 -24.02
CA GLN A 66 -0.67 -7.55 -24.67
C GLN A 66 0.34 -6.68 -23.91
N SER A 67 -0.12 -5.59 -23.29
CA SER A 67 0.76 -4.64 -22.59
C SER A 67 0.07 -3.94 -21.42
N ILE A 68 0.81 -3.74 -20.33
CA ILE A 68 0.40 -3.08 -19.09
C ILE A 68 1.53 -2.13 -18.66
N VAL A 69 1.34 -0.84 -18.89
CA VAL A 69 2.32 0.19 -18.52
C VAL A 69 1.75 1.06 -17.40
N SER A 70 2.45 1.12 -16.27
CA SER A 70 1.98 1.74 -15.03
C SER A 70 2.93 2.83 -14.56
N TYR A 71 2.56 4.10 -14.75
CA TYR A 71 3.33 5.25 -14.27
C TYR A 71 2.75 5.78 -12.95
N ASN A 72 3.63 6.18 -12.04
CA ASN A 72 3.28 6.87 -10.79
C ASN A 72 4.28 8.01 -10.56
N HIS A 73 3.82 9.13 -10.02
CA HIS A 73 4.68 10.18 -9.52
C HIS A 73 4.26 10.56 -8.09
N LEU A 74 5.24 10.71 -7.20
CA LEU A 74 5.03 10.94 -5.77
C LEU A 74 5.94 12.08 -5.31
N GLY A 75 5.43 12.99 -4.47
CA GLY A 75 6.17 14.14 -3.93
C GLY A 75 6.45 14.06 -2.43
N ASN A 76 6.02 12.98 -1.78
CA ASN A 76 6.23 12.71 -0.36
C ASN A 76 7.55 11.95 -0.11
N ASN A 77 7.82 11.63 1.15
CA ASN A 77 9.05 10.94 1.55
C ASN A 77 9.14 9.51 0.97
N ASP A 78 8.00 8.84 0.71
CA ASP A 78 7.96 7.56 0.00
C ASP A 78 8.51 7.72 -1.42
N GLY A 79 8.02 8.71 -2.18
CA GLY A 79 8.57 9.06 -3.50
C GLY A 79 10.07 9.33 -3.47
N LYS A 80 10.55 10.06 -2.45
CA LYS A 80 11.97 10.35 -2.27
C LYS A 80 12.79 9.08 -1.99
N ASN A 81 12.32 8.20 -1.10
CA ASN A 81 12.97 6.92 -0.81
C ASN A 81 13.00 6.00 -2.04
N LEU A 82 11.90 5.96 -2.81
CA LEU A 82 11.76 5.18 -4.05
C LEU A 82 12.55 5.75 -5.23
N SER A 83 13.16 6.93 -5.11
CA SER A 83 14.14 7.40 -6.10
C SER A 83 15.45 6.60 -6.05
N ALA A 84 15.72 5.91 -4.94
CA ALA A 84 16.86 5.02 -4.82
C ALA A 84 16.58 3.67 -5.50
N PRO A 85 17.48 3.17 -6.38
CA PRO A 85 17.21 1.98 -7.20
C PRO A 85 16.87 0.70 -6.41
N GLN A 86 17.50 0.48 -5.25
CA GLN A 86 17.27 -0.72 -4.43
C GLN A 86 15.85 -0.74 -3.82
N GLN A 87 15.40 0.40 -3.31
CA GLN A 87 14.07 0.60 -2.75
C GLN A 87 13.00 0.51 -3.85
N PHE A 88 13.29 1.10 -5.02
CA PHE A 88 12.43 0.97 -6.20
C PHE A 88 12.25 -0.50 -6.61
N ARG A 89 13.34 -1.28 -6.66
CA ARG A 89 13.31 -2.68 -7.10
C ARG A 89 12.35 -3.54 -6.29
N SER A 90 12.32 -3.34 -4.97
CA SER A 90 11.40 -4.08 -4.09
C SER A 90 9.93 -3.79 -4.43
N LYS A 91 9.59 -2.53 -4.68
CA LYS A 91 8.24 -2.09 -5.05
C LYS A 91 7.86 -2.43 -6.50
N GLU A 92 8.85 -2.51 -7.39
CA GLU A 92 8.68 -2.96 -8.77
C GLU A 92 8.25 -4.43 -8.80
N ILE A 93 8.95 -5.29 -8.05
CA ILE A 93 8.64 -6.73 -7.99
C ILE A 93 7.21 -6.97 -7.47
N SER A 94 6.83 -6.36 -6.34
CA SER A 94 5.48 -6.54 -5.77
C SER A 94 4.36 -6.06 -6.70
N LYS A 95 4.60 -5.01 -7.49
CA LYS A 95 3.63 -4.45 -8.45
C LYS A 95 3.57 -5.17 -9.79
N SER A 96 4.60 -5.93 -10.14
CA SER A 96 4.66 -6.71 -11.37
C SER A 96 3.95 -8.05 -11.21
N ASN A 97 4.18 -8.76 -10.09
CA ASN A 97 3.65 -10.11 -9.87
C ASN A 97 2.11 -10.20 -9.78
N VAL A 98 1.40 -9.05 -9.73
CA VAL A 98 -0.05 -9.00 -9.52
C VAL A 98 -0.87 -9.56 -10.68
N VAL A 99 -0.27 -9.76 -11.85
CA VAL A 99 -0.95 -10.29 -13.04
C VAL A 99 -0.60 -11.75 -13.34
N ASP A 100 0.40 -12.31 -12.64
CA ASP A 100 0.95 -13.65 -12.91
C ASP A 100 -0.11 -14.74 -12.74
N ASP A 101 -0.91 -14.66 -11.67
CA ASP A 101 -1.96 -15.64 -11.38
C ASP A 101 -3.04 -15.64 -12.47
N MET A 102 -3.42 -14.45 -12.95
CA MET A 102 -4.41 -14.28 -14.02
C MET A 102 -3.89 -14.87 -15.34
N VAL A 103 -2.62 -14.58 -15.69
CA VAL A 103 -1.98 -15.14 -16.90
C VAL A 103 -1.90 -16.66 -16.80
N GLY A 104 -1.56 -17.16 -15.61
CA GLY A 104 -1.53 -18.59 -15.29
C GLY A 104 -2.90 -19.27 -15.36
N ALA A 105 -4.00 -18.55 -15.16
CA ALA A 105 -5.35 -19.11 -15.16
C ALA A 105 -5.93 -19.36 -16.56
N ASN A 106 -5.46 -18.67 -17.60
CA ASN A 106 -6.05 -18.75 -18.95
C ASN A 106 -5.06 -19.23 -20.03
N HIS A 107 -4.88 -20.54 -20.12
CA HIS A 107 -3.98 -21.20 -21.07
C HIS A 107 -4.42 -21.11 -22.55
N LEU A 108 -5.67 -20.71 -22.81
CA LEU A 108 -6.15 -20.46 -24.18
C LEU A 108 -5.62 -19.12 -24.71
N LEU A 109 -5.54 -18.11 -23.84
CA LEU A 109 -5.01 -16.80 -24.19
C LEU A 109 -3.48 -16.76 -24.05
N TYR A 110 -2.91 -17.40 -23.03
CA TYR A 110 -1.47 -17.38 -22.76
C TYR A 110 -0.84 -18.77 -22.88
N ASN A 111 0.05 -18.94 -23.84
CA ASN A 111 0.74 -20.20 -24.02
C ASN A 111 1.81 -20.43 -22.93
N LYS A 112 1.52 -21.36 -22.02
CA LYS A 112 2.41 -21.75 -20.92
C LYS A 112 3.76 -22.31 -21.38
N GLN A 113 3.79 -23.05 -22.50
CA GLN A 113 5.03 -23.64 -23.04
C GLN A 113 5.98 -22.58 -23.58
N ARG A 114 5.43 -21.45 -24.03
CA ARG A 114 6.20 -20.29 -24.51
C ARG A 114 6.42 -19.24 -23.43
N ASN A 115 5.96 -19.50 -22.20
CA ASN A 115 5.97 -18.55 -21.08
C ASN A 115 5.42 -17.18 -21.49
N GLU A 116 4.31 -17.16 -22.23
CA GLU A 116 3.71 -15.92 -22.73
C GLU A 116 3.18 -15.06 -21.57
N HIS A 117 3.55 -13.78 -21.61
CA HIS A 117 3.15 -12.79 -20.63
C HIS A 117 2.95 -11.44 -21.33
N PRO A 118 2.01 -10.58 -20.91
CA PRO A 118 1.97 -9.21 -21.40
C PRO A 118 3.27 -8.47 -21.06
N ASP A 119 3.66 -7.53 -21.93
CA ASP A 119 4.68 -6.54 -21.57
C ASP A 119 4.21 -5.79 -20.33
N HIS A 120 4.97 -5.83 -19.23
CA HIS A 120 4.57 -5.18 -17.99
C HIS A 120 5.67 -4.27 -17.48
N VAL A 121 5.41 -2.97 -17.49
CA VAL A 121 6.36 -1.94 -17.06
C VAL A 121 5.75 -1.13 -15.91
N VAL A 122 6.52 -0.94 -14.84
CA VAL A 122 6.16 -0.10 -13.70
C VAL A 122 7.19 1.02 -13.59
N VAL A 123 6.72 2.28 -13.51
CA VAL A 123 7.56 3.45 -13.35
C VAL A 123 7.08 4.26 -12.16
N ILE A 124 8.00 4.64 -11.28
CA ILE A 124 7.75 5.54 -10.16
C ILE A 124 8.76 6.69 -10.24
N LYS A 125 8.29 7.94 -10.19
CA LYS A 125 9.14 9.13 -10.23
C LYS A 125 8.90 10.02 -9.02
N TYR A 126 9.98 10.49 -8.41
CA TYR A 126 9.90 11.52 -7.39
C TYR A 126 9.69 12.89 -8.05
N VAL A 127 8.58 13.55 -7.71
CA VAL A 127 8.21 14.88 -8.24
C VAL A 127 7.87 15.79 -7.04
N PRO A 128 8.82 16.61 -6.55
CA PRO A 128 8.63 17.39 -5.33
C PRO A 128 7.43 18.35 -5.35
N PHE A 129 7.03 18.81 -6.54
CA PHE A 129 5.93 19.75 -6.72
C PHE A 129 4.59 19.21 -6.20
N VAL A 130 4.38 17.90 -6.22
CA VAL A 130 3.12 17.28 -5.73
C VAL A 130 3.12 16.99 -4.22
N LYS A 131 3.96 17.70 -3.45
CA LYS A 131 3.97 17.62 -1.98
C LYS A 131 2.81 18.44 -1.39
N VAL A 132 2.20 17.91 -0.32
CA VAL A 132 1.14 18.57 0.46
C VAL A 132 1.56 19.98 0.89
N ARG A 133 0.67 20.97 0.71
CA ARG A 133 0.86 22.37 1.11
C ARG A 133 0.79 22.56 2.64
N SER A 134 1.46 23.59 3.15
CA SER A 134 1.38 23.99 4.57
C SER A 134 0.03 24.63 4.89
N GLY A 135 -0.61 24.21 5.99
CA GLY A 135 -1.80 24.87 6.56
C GLY A 135 -3.14 24.13 6.44
N LEU A 136 -3.19 22.93 5.84
CA LEU A 136 -4.43 22.16 5.65
C LEU A 136 -4.54 20.89 6.51
N ASN A 137 -3.40 20.35 6.96
CA ASN A 137 -3.31 18.99 7.51
C ASN A 137 -2.42 18.91 8.76
N GLN A 138 -2.19 20.03 9.47
CA GLN A 138 -1.20 20.08 10.54
C GLN A 138 -1.80 19.75 11.90
N THR A 139 -3.05 20.16 12.15
CA THR A 139 -3.75 19.86 13.39
C THR A 139 -4.98 18.98 13.16
N SER A 140 -5.40 18.29 14.22
CA SER A 140 -6.63 17.49 14.20
C SER A 140 -7.88 18.33 13.88
N ASP A 141 -7.96 19.57 14.41
CA ASP A 141 -9.08 20.48 14.16
C ASP A 141 -9.10 20.96 12.70
N GLU A 142 -7.93 21.31 12.13
CA GLU A 142 -7.80 21.69 10.71
C GLU A 142 -8.27 20.58 9.77
N ILE A 143 -7.93 19.32 10.07
CA ILE A 143 -8.33 18.18 9.25
C ILE A 143 -9.84 17.97 9.28
N LEU A 144 -10.45 18.03 10.46
CA LEU A 144 -11.90 17.87 10.59
C LEU A 144 -12.65 19.02 9.91
N GLN A 145 -12.13 20.25 10.03
CA GLN A 145 -12.70 21.41 9.36
C GLN A 145 -12.57 21.33 7.84
N SER A 146 -11.41 20.90 7.33
CA SER A 146 -11.17 20.73 5.89
C SER A 146 -12.03 19.63 5.28
N ILE A 147 -12.28 18.54 6.02
CA ILE A 147 -13.24 17.49 5.64
C ILE A 147 -14.65 18.08 5.58
N ALA A 148 -15.07 18.83 6.60
CA ALA A 148 -16.40 19.43 6.65
C ALA A 148 -16.62 20.48 5.55
N ALA A 149 -15.57 21.21 5.17
CA ALA A 149 -15.58 22.20 4.10
C ALA A 149 -15.41 21.59 2.69
N ASN A 150 -15.17 20.28 2.58
CA ASN A 150 -14.94 19.57 1.33
C ASN A 150 -13.81 20.18 0.48
N GLU A 151 -12.69 20.51 1.13
CA GLU A 151 -11.50 21.07 0.49
C GLU A 151 -10.86 20.08 -0.50
N GLU A 152 -10.41 20.55 -1.66
CA GLU A 152 -9.86 19.71 -2.75
C GLU A 152 -8.61 18.90 -2.35
N GLU A 153 -7.86 19.34 -1.34
CA GLU A 153 -6.59 18.72 -0.92
C GLU A 153 -6.79 17.57 0.11
N ILE A 154 -8.04 17.24 0.47
CA ILE A 154 -8.35 16.11 1.36
C ILE A 154 -8.48 14.82 0.56
N SER A 155 -7.57 13.88 0.80
CA SER A 155 -7.65 12.58 0.16
C SER A 155 -8.73 11.69 0.79
N PRO A 156 -9.35 10.78 0.02
CA PRO A 156 -10.30 9.80 0.59
C PRO A 156 -9.72 8.99 1.75
N SER A 157 -8.41 8.69 1.73
CA SER A 157 -7.77 7.98 2.83
C SER A 157 -7.67 8.80 4.12
N ASN A 158 -7.57 10.14 4.04
CA ASN A 158 -7.65 10.99 5.23
C ASN A 158 -9.05 10.91 5.86
N ILE A 159 -10.10 10.90 5.04
CA ILE A 159 -11.49 10.77 5.51
C ILE A 159 -11.69 9.42 6.21
N PHE A 160 -11.24 8.32 5.59
CA PHE A 160 -11.34 6.99 6.21
C PHE A 160 -10.54 6.87 7.50
N ALA A 161 -9.34 7.47 7.57
CA ALA A 161 -8.55 7.50 8.79
C ALA A 161 -9.26 8.26 9.91
N CYS A 162 -9.81 9.44 9.62
CA CYS A 162 -10.56 10.22 10.60
C CYS A 162 -11.81 9.49 11.08
N ALA A 163 -12.58 8.90 10.16
CA ALA A 163 -13.75 8.11 10.52
C ALA A 163 -13.39 6.93 11.42
N ALA A 164 -12.35 6.17 11.07
CA ALA A 164 -11.89 5.05 11.90
C ALA A 164 -11.48 5.51 13.31
N ILE A 165 -10.72 6.61 13.42
CA ILE A 165 -10.30 7.17 14.71
C ILE A 165 -11.50 7.64 15.55
N LEU A 166 -12.44 8.37 14.94
CA LEU A 166 -13.65 8.86 15.62
C LEU A 166 -14.55 7.71 16.11
N GLU A 167 -14.55 6.58 15.41
CA GLU A 167 -15.24 5.33 15.77
C GLU A 167 -14.41 4.44 16.72
N ASN A 168 -13.30 4.93 17.28
CA ASN A 168 -12.37 4.19 18.14
C ASN A 168 -11.82 2.88 17.52
N CYS A 169 -11.71 2.85 16.19
CA CYS A 169 -11.20 1.72 15.43
C CYS A 169 -9.78 1.97 14.94
N SER A 170 -8.90 0.98 15.10
CA SER A 170 -7.53 1.06 14.57
C SER A 170 -7.54 1.28 13.06
N TYR A 171 -6.69 2.18 12.58
CA TYR A 171 -6.54 2.47 11.15
C TYR A 171 -5.17 2.05 10.65
N ILE A 172 -5.12 1.38 9.49
CA ILE A 172 -3.86 1.02 8.85
C ILE A 172 -3.86 1.57 7.42
N ASN A 173 -2.95 2.50 7.15
CA ASN A 173 -2.81 3.12 5.84
C ASN A 173 -2.16 2.16 4.84
N GLY A 174 -3.00 1.54 4.03
CA GLY A 174 -2.60 0.67 2.93
C GLY A 174 -1.94 1.35 1.73
N SER A 175 -1.85 2.67 1.72
CA SER A 175 -1.67 3.43 0.48
C SER A 175 -0.40 4.29 0.45
N PRO A 176 0.21 4.49 -0.74
CA PRO A 176 1.33 5.44 -0.89
C PRO A 176 0.89 6.90 -0.67
N GLN A 177 -0.41 7.12 -0.46
CA GLN A 177 -0.97 8.40 -0.06
C GLN A 177 -0.40 8.78 1.31
N ASN A 178 -0.08 10.06 1.48
CA ASN A 178 0.39 10.60 2.75
C ASN A 178 -0.79 10.74 3.74
N THR A 179 -1.41 9.62 4.12
CA THR A 179 -2.61 9.63 4.98
C THR A 179 -2.28 10.00 6.41
N LEU A 180 -1.12 9.56 6.93
CA LEU A 180 -0.68 9.82 8.30
C LEU A 180 -0.01 11.20 8.41
N VAL A 181 -0.75 12.24 8.03
CA VAL A 181 -0.37 13.65 8.23
C VAL A 181 -0.42 14.02 9.71
N PRO A 182 0.30 15.07 10.14
CA PRO A 182 0.36 15.47 11.56
C PRO A 182 -1.01 15.61 12.22
N GLY A 183 -2.01 16.16 11.54
CA GLY A 183 -3.36 16.29 12.11
C GLY A 183 -4.05 14.95 12.39
N ILE A 184 -3.82 13.92 11.58
CA ILE A 184 -4.36 12.56 11.81
C ILE A 184 -3.61 11.88 12.96
N ILE A 185 -2.30 12.09 13.07
CA ILE A 185 -1.50 11.57 14.19
C ILE A 185 -1.98 12.18 15.51
N GLU A 186 -2.19 13.50 15.52
CA GLU A 186 -2.73 14.20 16.68
C GLU A 186 -4.15 13.71 17.03
N LEU A 187 -5.03 13.54 16.03
CA LEU A 187 -6.39 13.04 16.24
C LEU A 187 -6.38 11.63 16.86
N ALA A 188 -5.53 10.73 16.35
CA ALA A 188 -5.37 9.38 16.89
C ALA A 188 -4.87 9.40 18.35
N ALA A 189 -3.91 10.28 18.67
CA ALA A 189 -3.42 10.46 20.03
C ALA A 189 -4.52 10.98 20.98
N LYS A 190 -5.34 11.96 20.54
CA LYS A 190 -6.47 12.49 21.32
C LYS A 190 -7.51 11.41 21.64
N HIS A 191 -7.76 10.50 20.70
CA HIS A 191 -8.74 9.43 20.85
C HIS A 191 -8.14 8.12 21.40
N ASN A 192 -6.83 8.08 21.67
CA ASN A 192 -6.12 6.87 22.09
C ASN A 192 -6.32 5.67 21.15
N VAL A 193 -6.32 5.93 19.84
CA VAL A 193 -6.51 4.93 18.77
C VAL A 193 -5.19 4.61 18.10
N PHE A 194 -4.95 3.34 17.82
CA PHE A 194 -3.77 2.92 17.07
C PHE A 194 -3.91 3.27 15.58
N ILE A 195 -2.88 3.90 15.02
CA ILE A 195 -2.74 4.12 13.59
C ILE A 195 -1.40 3.58 13.10
N GLY A 196 -1.41 2.92 11.94
CA GLY A 196 -0.22 2.38 11.28
C GLY A 196 -0.25 2.66 9.77
N GLY A 197 0.87 2.50 9.08
CA GLY A 197 0.99 2.78 7.65
C GLY A 197 2.37 2.44 7.12
#